data_AF-A0A359I9X1-F1
#
_entry.id   AF-A0A359I9X1-F1
#
_cell.length_a   1.000
_cell.length_b   1.000
_cell.length_c   1.000
_cell.angle_alpha   90.00
_cell.angle_beta   90.00
_cell.angle_gamma   90.00
#
_symmetry.space_group_name_H-M   'P 1'
#
loop_
_entity.id
_entity.type
_entity.pdbx_description
1 polymer ?
#
loop_
_entity_poly.entity_id
_entity_poly.type
_entity_poly.pdbx_seq_one_letter_code
_entity_poly.pdbx_strand_id
1 'polypeptide(L)'
;MEWLKIATSSELVRIAADEIVYILADGNYCDIMLASGSTHKMTFQLHYFEDYLTRLENRCFSRVGRSLIVNKKHIRVINITERTIRFGGHTVSDKVPSLKMARLGRDSLLKLKNEMTSYEE
;
A
#
# COMPACT_ATOMS: atom_id res chain seq x y z
N MET A 1 9.44 -10.42 11.43
CA MET A 1 8.90 -10.51 10.06
C MET A 1 7.42 -10.84 10.16
N GLU A 2 6.58 -9.88 9.78
CA GLU A 2 5.12 -9.97 9.90
C GLU A 2 4.49 -10.43 8.58
N TRP A 3 3.33 -11.07 8.64
CA TRP A 3 2.70 -11.71 7.48
C TRP A 3 1.25 -11.26 7.35
N LEU A 4 0.80 -10.98 6.13
CA LEU A 4 -0.61 -11.01 5.79
C LEU A 4 -1.00 -12.47 5.52
N LYS A 5 -2.00 -12.97 6.26
CA LYS A 5 -2.52 -14.33 6.09
C LYS A 5 -4.02 -14.26 5.85
N ILE A 6 -4.46 -14.73 4.69
CA ILE A 6 -5.86 -14.80 4.29
C ILE A 6 -6.16 -16.24 3.95
N ALA A 7 -7.08 -16.85 4.69
CA ALA A 7 -7.56 -18.20 4.42
C ALA A 7 -9.00 -18.10 3.92
N THR A 8 -9.26 -18.65 2.74
CA THR A 8 -10.60 -18.85 2.19
C THR A 8 -10.91 -20.36 2.18
N SER A 9 -12.08 -20.74 1.69
CA SER A 9 -12.41 -22.15 1.51
C SER A 9 -11.56 -22.86 0.44
N SER A 10 -10.98 -22.10 -0.50
CA SER A 10 -10.25 -22.65 -1.65
C SER A 10 -8.74 -22.42 -1.60
N GLU A 11 -8.27 -21.40 -0.87
CA GLU A 11 -6.86 -21.02 -0.88
C GLU A 11 -6.38 -20.43 0.44
N LEU A 12 -5.08 -20.56 0.67
CA LEU A 12 -4.36 -19.84 1.71
C LEU A 12 -3.37 -18.89 1.04
N VAL A 13 -3.59 -17.59 1.21
CA VAL A 13 -2.66 -16.57 0.75
C VAL A 13 -1.82 -16.09 1.92
N ARG A 14 -0.49 -16.17 1.75
CA ARG A 14 0.50 -15.72 2.73
C ARG A 14 1.52 -14.83 2.05
N ILE A 15 1.60 -13.58 2.48
CA ILE A 15 2.47 -12.57 1.90
C ILE A 15 3.21 -11.89 3.05
N ALA A 16 4.54 -11.75 2.97
CA ALA A 16 5.25 -11.01 3.99
C ALA A 16 4.87 -9.53 3.91
N ALA A 17 4.66 -8.87 5.05
CA ALA A 17 4.23 -7.47 5.07
C ALA A 17 5.24 -6.56 4.33
N ASP A 18 6.53 -6.88 4.43
CA ASP A 18 7.60 -6.16 3.72
C ASP A 18 7.58 -6.37 2.20
N GLU A 19 6.90 -7.40 1.67
CA GLU A 19 6.72 -7.60 0.23
C GLU A 19 5.58 -6.77 -0.35
N ILE A 20 4.65 -6.27 0.49
CA ILE A 20 3.51 -5.49 0.03
C ILE A 20 3.94 -4.05 -0.22
N VAL A 21 3.77 -3.57 -1.45
CA VAL A 21 4.05 -2.16 -1.82
C VAL A 21 2.82 -1.29 -1.57
N TYR A 22 1.67 -1.70 -2.10
CA TYR A 22 0.41 -1.02 -1.88
C TYR A 22 -0.77 -1.99 -2.07
N ILE A 23 -1.94 -1.59 -1.57
CA ILE A 23 -3.22 -2.25 -1.82
C ILE A 23 -4.17 -1.22 -2.42
N LEU A 24 -4.71 -1.52 -3.59
CA LEU A 24 -5.61 -0.65 -4.34
C LEU A 24 -7.00 -1.27 -4.40
N ALA A 25 -8.01 -0.52 -3.98
CA ALA A 25 -9.41 -0.93 -4.11
C ALA A 25 -9.95 -0.62 -5.51
N ASP A 26 -10.63 -1.58 -6.09
CA ASP A 26 -11.41 -1.46 -7.31
C ASP A 26 -12.79 -2.12 -7.11
N GLY A 27 -13.78 -1.30 -6.75
CA GLY A 27 -15.11 -1.78 -6.36
C GLY A 27 -15.07 -2.65 -5.10
N ASN A 28 -15.56 -3.89 -5.21
CA ASN A 28 -15.58 -4.87 -4.13
C ASN A 28 -14.31 -5.74 -4.07
N TYR A 29 -13.31 -5.42 -4.89
CA TYR A 29 -12.05 -6.14 -4.95
C TYR A 29 -10.90 -5.25 -4.50
N CYS A 30 -9.82 -5.88 -4.04
CA CYS A 30 -8.56 -5.21 -3.80
C CYS A 30 -7.43 -5.93 -4.53
N ASP A 31 -6.56 -5.14 -5.15
CA ASP A 31 -5.33 -5.61 -5.78
C ASP A 31 -4.16 -5.31 -4.84
N ILE A 32 -3.47 -6.35 -4.39
CA ILE A 32 -2.24 -6.27 -3.60
C ILE A 32 -1.05 -6.28 -4.54
N MET A 33 -0.36 -5.15 -4.66
CA MET A 33 0.87 -5.04 -5.43
C MET A 33 2.07 -5.47 -4.58
N LEU A 34 2.82 -6.46 -5.07
CA LEU A 34 4.03 -6.95 -4.43
C LEU A 34 5.29 -6.28 -4.97
N ALA A 35 6.35 -6.28 -4.18
CA ALA A 35 7.64 -5.71 -4.53
C ALA A 35 8.27 -6.41 -5.75
N SER A 36 7.91 -7.67 -6.01
CA SER A 36 8.27 -8.41 -7.23
C SER A 36 7.65 -7.81 -8.52
N GLY A 37 6.60 -7.00 -8.39
CA GLY A 37 5.76 -6.50 -9.47
C GLY A 37 4.56 -7.38 -9.81
N SER A 38 4.35 -8.49 -9.09
CA SER A 38 3.15 -9.30 -9.24
C SER A 38 1.97 -8.72 -8.43
N THR A 39 0.76 -8.90 -8.93
CA THR A 39 -0.48 -8.48 -8.25
C THR A 39 -1.28 -9.69 -7.78
N HIS A 40 -1.78 -9.64 -6.55
CA HIS A 40 -2.77 -10.60 -6.04
C HIS A 40 -4.13 -9.92 -5.91
N LYS A 41 -5.14 -10.45 -6.60
CA LYS A 41 -6.51 -9.94 -6.53
C LYS A 41 -7.28 -10.63 -5.42
N MET A 42 -7.99 -9.85 -4.63
CA MET A 42 -8.73 -10.30 -3.45
C MET A 42 -10.17 -9.80 -3.50
N THR A 43 -11.10 -10.62 -3.00
CA THR A 43 -12.52 -10.29 -2.85
C THR A 43 -12.85 -9.59 -1.52
N PHE A 44 -11.83 -9.12 -0.81
CA PHE A 44 -11.98 -8.40 0.45
C PHE A 44 -12.01 -6.89 0.21
N GLN A 45 -12.82 -6.19 1.00
CA GLN A 45 -12.87 -4.73 0.98
C GLN A 45 -11.62 -4.13 1.61
N LEU A 46 -11.24 -2.91 1.20
CA LEU A 46 -10.01 -2.27 1.65
C LEU A 46 -9.94 -2.06 3.18
N HIS A 47 -11.08 -1.87 3.84
CA HIS A 47 -11.16 -1.75 5.30
C HIS A 47 -10.68 -3.02 6.04
N TYR A 48 -10.94 -4.21 5.49
CA TYR A 48 -10.44 -5.47 6.04
C TYR A 48 -8.90 -5.47 6.12
N PHE A 49 -8.25 -4.99 5.06
CA PHE A 49 -6.79 -4.87 5.05
C PHE A 49 -6.31 -3.78 5.99
N GLU A 50 -6.97 -2.63 6.05
CA GLU A 50 -6.59 -1.55 6.97
C GLU A 50 -6.60 -2.02 8.43
N ASP A 51 -7.66 -2.72 8.86
CA ASP A 51 -7.77 -3.27 10.21
C ASP A 51 -6.70 -4.32 10.51
N TYR A 52 -6.35 -5.14 9.51
CA TYR A 52 -5.30 -6.13 9.63
C TYR A 52 -3.92 -5.47 9.76
N LEU A 53 -3.62 -4.53 8.85
CA LEU A 53 -2.32 -3.89 8.72
C LEU A 53 -2.03 -2.93 9.90
N THR A 54 -3.06 -2.35 10.51
CA THR A 54 -2.93 -1.50 11.70
C THR A 54 -2.51 -2.28 12.94
N ARG A 55 -2.76 -3.59 12.97
CA ARG A 55 -2.34 -4.49 14.06
C ARG A 55 -0.86 -4.91 13.94
N LEU A 56 -0.21 -4.60 12.81
CA LEU A 56 1.19 -4.91 12.63
C LEU A 56 2.06 -3.95 13.45
N GLU A 57 3.07 -4.50 14.11
CA GLU A 57 4.00 -3.75 14.97
C GLU A 57 4.74 -2.66 14.20
N ASN A 58 5.15 -2.95 12.95
CA ASN A 58 5.94 -2.02 12.15
C ASN A 58 5.17 -0.74 11.73
N ARG A 59 3.83 -0.67 11.84
CA ARG A 59 2.98 0.49 11.49
C ARG A 59 3.39 1.22 10.19
N CYS A 60 3.87 0.46 9.20
CA CYS A 60 4.43 0.98 7.97
C CYS A 60 3.38 1.26 6.89
N PHE A 61 2.12 0.92 7.15
CA PHE A 61 1.03 1.13 6.21
C PHE A 61 0.25 2.38 6.56
N SER A 62 -0.09 3.15 5.53
CA SER A 62 -0.90 4.36 5.67
C SER A 62 -2.04 4.34 4.66
N ARG A 63 -3.26 4.65 5.13
CA ARG A 63 -4.43 4.82 4.27
C ARG A 63 -4.36 6.18 3.57
N VAL A 64 -4.38 6.18 2.25
CA VAL A 64 -4.29 7.38 1.41
C VAL A 64 -5.60 7.56 0.64
N GLY A 65 -6.51 8.31 1.24
CA GLY A 65 -7.86 8.50 0.71
C GLY A 65 -8.69 7.21 0.69
N ARG A 66 -9.63 7.11 -0.25
CA ARG A 66 -10.69 6.08 -0.18
C ARG A 66 -10.27 4.70 -0.69
N SER A 67 -9.35 4.63 -1.64
CA SER A 67 -9.09 3.41 -2.41
C SER A 67 -7.65 2.92 -2.33
N LEU A 68 -6.80 3.50 -1.46
CA LEU A 68 -5.39 3.17 -1.45
C LEU A 68 -4.87 3.00 -0.02
N ILE A 69 -4.13 1.93 0.21
CA ILE A 69 -3.23 1.76 1.35
C ILE A 69 -1.82 1.61 0.78
N VAL A 70 -0.84 2.33 1.31
CA VAL A 70 0.56 2.28 0.85
C VAL A 70 1.49 1.82 1.96
N ASN A 71 2.54 1.09 1.62
CA ASN A 71 3.65 0.81 2.51
C ASN A 71 4.70 1.92 2.40
N LYS A 72 4.86 2.69 3.47
CA LYS A 72 5.79 3.83 3.58
C LYS A 72 7.24 3.42 3.31
N LYS A 73 7.65 2.19 3.64
CA LYS A 73 9.03 1.70 3.42
C LYS A 73 9.43 1.71 1.94
N HIS A 74 8.46 1.56 1.04
CA HIS A 74 8.70 1.44 -0.40
C HIS A 74 8.50 2.75 -1.15
N ILE A 75 8.04 3.81 -0.49
CA ILE A 75 7.83 5.12 -1.12
C ILE A 75 9.19 5.82 -1.30
N ARG A 76 9.50 6.22 -2.53
CA ARG A 76 10.70 6.99 -2.87
C ARG A 76 10.43 8.44 -3.16
N VAL A 77 9.35 8.73 -3.86
CA VAL A 77 9.00 10.10 -4.24
C VAL A 77 7.50 10.28 -4.08
N ILE A 78 7.12 11.33 -3.35
CA ILE A 78 5.77 11.88 -3.34
C ILE A 78 5.83 13.22 -4.08
N ASN A 79 5.24 13.29 -5.27
CA ASN A 79 5.15 14.53 -6.03
C ASN A 79 3.74 15.12 -5.89
N ILE A 80 3.63 16.21 -5.14
CA ILE A 80 2.37 16.91 -4.86
C ILE A 80 1.81 17.62 -6.11
N THR A 81 2.69 18.08 -7.00
CA THR A 81 2.31 18.80 -8.23
C THR A 81 1.77 17.83 -9.28
N GLU A 82 2.50 16.74 -9.55
CA GLU A 82 2.07 15.68 -10.47
C GLU A 82 1.00 14.76 -9.87
N ARG A 83 0.79 14.84 -8.56
CA ARG A 83 -0.06 13.91 -7.79
C ARG A 83 0.36 12.46 -8.00
N THR A 84 1.66 12.20 -7.91
CA THR A 84 2.25 10.87 -8.14
C THR A 84 2.96 10.34 -6.91
N ILE A 85 2.89 9.02 -6.73
CA ILE A 85 3.74 8.28 -5.79
C ILE A 85 4.61 7.33 -6.61
N ARG A 86 5.93 7.42 -6.44
CA ARG A 86 6.88 6.49 -7.05
C ARG A 86 7.46 5.59 -5.96
N PHE A 87 7.47 4.30 -6.23
CA PHE A 87 8.01 3.28 -5.34
C PHE A 87 9.43 2.90 -5.78
N GLY A 88 10.21 2.34 -4.86
CA GLY A 88 11.54 1.84 -5.20
C GLY A 88 12.36 1.42 -3.98
N GLY A 89 13.53 0.86 -4.25
CA GLY A 89 14.44 0.29 -3.26
C GLY A 89 15.03 -1.02 -3.76
N HIS A 90 16.02 -1.57 -3.05
CA HIS A 90 16.74 -2.76 -3.51
C HIS A 90 15.86 -3.98 -3.74
N THR A 91 14.71 -4.07 -3.05
CA THR A 91 13.77 -5.19 -3.15
C THR A 91 12.59 -4.91 -4.07
N VAL A 92 12.44 -3.68 -4.57
CA VAL A 92 11.29 -3.27 -5.40
C VAL A 92 11.69 -3.34 -6.87
N SER A 93 11.00 -4.21 -7.60
CA SER A 93 11.14 -4.43 -9.04
C SER A 93 10.68 -3.22 -9.85
N ASP A 94 11.35 -2.96 -10.98
CA ASP A 94 10.96 -1.92 -11.95
C ASP A 94 9.56 -2.15 -12.57
N LYS A 95 9.00 -3.36 -12.39
CA LYS A 95 7.63 -3.69 -12.81
C LYS A 95 6.57 -3.04 -11.92
N VAL A 96 6.92 -2.55 -10.74
CA VAL A 96 5.98 -1.88 -9.82
C VAL A 96 5.65 -0.48 -10.38
N PRO A 97 4.40 -0.21 -10.79
CA PRO A 97 4.07 1.05 -11.42
C PRO A 97 4.03 2.20 -10.40
N SER A 98 4.35 3.41 -10.86
CA SER A 98 4.02 4.63 -10.12
C SER A 98 2.51 4.82 -10.07
N LEU A 99 1.98 5.27 -8.93
CA LEU A 99 0.56 5.61 -8.82
C LEU A 99 0.33 7.06 -9.22
N LYS A 100 -0.59 7.28 -10.18
CA LYS A 100 -1.18 8.58 -10.47
C LYS A 100 -2.47 8.73 -9.69
N MET A 101 -2.50 9.71 -8.79
CA MET A 101 -3.60 9.99 -7.89
C MET A 101 -4.64 10.86 -8.58
N ALA A 102 -5.19 10.40 -9.70
CA ALA A 102 -6.26 11.10 -10.43
C ALA A 102 -7.59 11.10 -9.65
N ARG A 103 -7.83 10.05 -8.85
CA ARG A 103 -9.06 9.83 -8.06
C ARG A 103 -8.93 10.16 -6.57
N LEU A 104 -7.73 10.53 -6.10
CA LEU A 104 -7.41 10.73 -4.69
C LEU A 104 -7.02 12.20 -4.47
N GLY A 105 -7.62 12.83 -3.45
CA GLY A 105 -7.49 14.26 -3.21
C GLY A 105 -6.06 14.68 -2.91
N ARG A 106 -5.69 15.91 -3.33
CA ARG A 106 -4.39 16.53 -3.02
C ARG A 106 -4.08 16.50 -1.53
N ASP A 107 -5.10 16.67 -0.69
CA ASP A 107 -4.99 16.70 0.77
C ASP A 107 -4.54 15.35 1.34
N SER A 108 -5.01 14.23 0.77
CA SER A 108 -4.57 12.90 1.20
C SER A 108 -3.08 12.68 0.93
N LEU A 109 -2.59 13.20 -0.19
CA LEU A 109 -1.18 13.11 -0.54
C LEU A 109 -0.30 14.03 0.31
N LEU A 110 -0.81 15.23 0.63
CA LEU A 110 -0.14 16.15 1.56
C LEU A 110 -0.08 15.55 2.98
N LYS A 111 -1.17 14.93 3.45
CA LYS A 111 -1.20 14.22 4.73
C LYS A 111 -0.14 13.12 4.77
N LEU A 112 -0.07 12.27 3.74
CA LEU A 112 0.94 11.22 3.65
C LEU A 112 2.36 11.79 3.65
N LYS A 113 2.60 12.86 2.86
CA LYS A 113 3.90 13.53 2.84
C LYS A 113 4.29 14.01 4.24
N ASN A 114 3.37 14.68 4.93
CA ASN A 114 3.61 15.20 6.28
C ASN A 114 3.88 14.07 7.28
N GLU A 115 3.09 13.00 7.23
CA GLU A 115 3.29 11.80 8.06
C GLU A 115 4.69 11.19 7.90
N MET A 116 5.27 11.22 6.71
CA MET A 116 6.62 10.70 6.44
C MET A 116 7.76 11.69 6.76
N THR A 117 7.45 12.98 6.96
CA THR A 117 8.43 14.02 7.30
C THR A 117 8.41 14.42 8.77
N SER A 118 7.34 14.07 9.50
CA SER A 118 7.33 14.15 10.96
C SER A 118 8.39 13.18 11.48
N TYR A 119 9.55 13.72 11.85
CA TYR A 119 10.52 12.99 12.63
C TYR A 119 9.82 12.45 13.87
N GLU A 120 10.08 11.18 14.21
CA GLU A 120 9.79 10.64 15.53
C GLU A 120 10.42 11.60 16.57
N GLU A 121 9.57 12.34 17.29
CA GLU A 121 9.95 12.95 18.58
C GLU A 121 10.13 11.85 19.63
#